data_AF-A0A673KFN0-F1
#
_entry.id   AF-A0A673KFN0-F1
#
_cell.length_a   1.000
_cell.length_b   1.000
_cell.length_c   1.000
_cell.angle_alpha   90.00
_cell.angle_beta   90.00
_cell.angle_gamma   90.00
#
_symmetry.space_group_name_H-M   'P 1'
#
loop_
_entity.id
_entity.type
_entity.pdbx_description
1 polymer ?
#
loop_
_entity_poly.entity_id
_entity_poly.type
_entity_poly.pdbx_seq_one_letter_code
_entity_poly.pdbx_strand_id
1 'polypeptide(L)'
;MCEKSKIVSQWLKKVFGQQPVPEFEVNTRTVEILYELAESSEMRCREAEMLIEDHKQKTEEYSSDGAHLQEVLLQAVGLQAGGLSKPTVDLLSVLEETAEVLKLRDTSLGSYMPAINKLTNDVLEAEKTDRRLQRELSAVRKKMTATVVLRKKLEDDLLKITHIQQVEAATAEERLLNMDFMKNKSRDLTCRNKIAQEKLDSRQMEDSLTHQATLQLSEKIAALKEETLPLKKKLEPYSDLSPSPALARVKIEEAKRELAALDAQLEQKVDFMNTLSR
;
A
#
# COMPACT_ATOMS: atom_id res chain seq x y z
N MET A 1 -1.90 56.18 52.08
CA MET A 1 -3.19 55.63 51.58
C MET A 1 -4.12 56.71 51.04
N CYS A 2 -4.32 57.85 51.73
CA CYS A 2 -5.32 58.85 51.34
C CYS A 2 -4.96 59.64 50.05
N GLU A 3 -3.68 59.92 49.79
CA GLU A 3 -3.27 60.77 48.66
C GLU A 3 -3.28 60.05 47.31
N LYS A 4 -2.67 58.87 47.22
CA LYS A 4 -2.72 58.02 46.00
C LYS A 4 -4.15 57.69 45.58
N SER A 5 -5.02 57.38 46.55
CA SER A 5 -6.44 57.11 46.28
C SER A 5 -7.20 58.32 45.71
N LYS A 6 -6.87 59.54 46.15
CA LYS A 6 -7.42 60.78 45.57
C LYS A 6 -6.96 61.00 44.13
N ILE A 7 -5.67 60.80 43.86
CA ILE A 7 -5.09 60.94 42.51
C ILE A 7 -5.72 59.92 41.56
N VAL A 8 -5.84 58.65 41.97
CA VAL A 8 -6.52 57.60 41.20
C VAL A 8 -7.98 57.97 40.93
N SER A 9 -8.71 58.46 41.93
CA SER A 9 -10.12 58.84 41.75
C SER A 9 -10.31 60.01 40.79
N GLN A 10 -9.41 61.00 40.82
CA GLN A 10 -9.44 62.14 39.89
C GLN A 10 -9.05 61.70 38.48
N TRP A 11 -8.00 60.88 38.34
CA TRP A 11 -7.58 60.34 37.05
C TRP A 11 -8.67 59.48 36.41
N LEU A 12 -9.32 58.58 37.17
CA LEU A 12 -10.44 57.78 36.67
C LEU A 12 -11.60 58.67 36.19
N LYS A 13 -11.97 59.72 36.94
CA LYS A 13 -12.98 60.68 36.48
C LYS A 13 -12.58 61.39 35.18
N LYS A 14 -11.30 61.75 35.02
CA LYS A 14 -10.78 62.36 33.78
C LYS A 14 -10.85 61.38 32.60
N VAL A 15 -10.47 60.12 32.82
CA VAL A 15 -10.47 59.07 31.78
C VAL A 15 -11.87 58.69 31.33
N PHE A 16 -12.81 58.51 32.27
CA PHE A 16 -14.19 58.14 31.96
C PHE A 16 -15.08 59.33 31.57
N GLY A 17 -14.65 60.56 31.87
CA GLY A 17 -15.35 61.78 31.49
C GLY A 17 -16.77 61.84 32.04
N GLN A 18 -17.76 61.70 31.17
CA GLN A 18 -19.18 61.69 31.53
C GLN A 18 -19.72 60.30 31.90
N GLN A 19 -18.96 59.23 31.64
CA GLN A 19 -19.35 57.88 32.00
C GLN A 19 -19.08 57.60 33.48
N PRO A 20 -19.93 56.80 34.14
CA PRO A 20 -19.66 56.39 35.51
C PRO A 20 -18.41 55.49 35.56
N VAL A 21 -17.55 55.72 36.55
CA VAL A 21 -16.37 54.89 36.81
C VAL A 21 -16.86 53.51 37.25
N PRO A 22 -16.43 52.40 36.60
CA PRO A 22 -16.80 51.05 37.00
C PRO A 22 -16.40 50.75 38.45
N GLU A 23 -17.22 49.97 39.16
CA GLU A 23 -16.89 49.52 40.51
C GLU A 23 -15.64 48.65 40.49
N PHE A 24 -14.72 48.89 41.43
CA PHE A 24 -13.50 48.12 41.59
C PHE A 24 -13.15 47.95 43.07
N GLU A 25 -12.39 46.91 43.38
CA GLU A 25 -11.98 46.62 44.76
C GLU A 25 -10.90 47.61 45.24
N VAL A 26 -11.25 48.46 46.20
CA VAL A 26 -10.34 49.45 46.79
C VAL A 26 -9.47 48.81 47.88
N ASN A 27 -8.49 48.01 47.45
CA ASN A 27 -7.43 47.49 48.33
C ASN A 27 -6.07 48.16 48.01
N THR A 28 -5.10 48.03 48.91
CA THR A 28 -3.78 48.67 48.77
C THR A 28 -3.09 48.33 47.45
N ARG A 29 -3.21 47.08 47.01
CA ARG A 29 -2.59 46.59 45.77
C ARG A 29 -3.26 47.22 44.53
N THR A 30 -4.59 47.26 44.50
CA THR A 30 -5.34 47.85 43.39
C THR A 30 -5.09 49.35 43.28
N VAL A 31 -5.05 50.07 44.41
CA VAL A 31 -4.76 51.51 44.41
C VAL A 31 -3.33 51.80 43.96
N GLU A 32 -2.34 50.97 44.33
CA GLU A 32 -0.96 51.12 43.88
C GLU A 32 -0.84 50.94 42.35
N ILE A 33 -1.45 49.88 41.80
CA ILE A 33 -1.44 49.60 40.35
C ILE A 33 -2.13 50.72 39.57
N LEU A 34 -3.30 51.17 40.04
CA LEU A 34 -4.02 52.26 39.38
C LEU A 34 -3.28 53.60 39.49
N TYR A 35 -2.54 53.82 40.57
CA TYR A 35 -1.71 55.01 40.74
C TYR A 35 -0.54 55.02 39.75
N GLU A 36 0.19 53.91 39.62
CA GLU A 36 1.25 53.76 38.61
C GLU A 36 0.70 53.93 37.19
N LEU A 37 -0.49 53.38 36.92
CA LEU A 37 -1.16 53.56 35.63
C LEU A 37 -1.55 55.01 35.38
N ALA A 38 -2.03 55.72 36.41
CA ALA A 38 -2.36 57.14 36.33
C ALA A 38 -1.12 57.99 36.04
N GLU A 39 -0.01 57.74 36.75
CA GLU A 39 1.27 58.44 36.50
C GLU A 39 1.78 58.16 35.08
N SER A 40 1.78 56.90 34.64
CA SER A 40 2.18 56.52 33.29
C SER A 40 1.26 57.11 32.21
N SER A 41 -0.04 57.20 32.48
CA SER A 41 -1.01 57.81 31.57
C SER A 41 -0.78 59.32 31.46
N GLU A 42 -0.65 60.04 32.58
CA GLU A 42 -0.42 61.48 32.59
C GLU A 42 0.93 61.83 31.95
N MET A 43 1.98 61.05 32.20
CA MET A 43 3.28 61.22 31.54
C MET A 43 3.15 61.10 30.02
N ARG A 44 2.52 60.02 29.52
CA ARG A 44 2.31 59.83 28.08
C ARG A 44 1.41 60.89 27.47
N CYS A 45 0.39 61.36 28.19
CA CYS A 45 -0.45 62.48 27.73
C CYS A 45 0.37 63.76 27.57
N ARG A 46 1.23 64.09 28.53
CA ARG A 46 2.12 65.25 28.44
C ARG A 46 3.12 65.12 27.29
N GLU A 47 3.69 63.94 27.08
CA GLU A 47 4.58 63.68 25.94
C GLU A 47 3.86 63.87 24.61
N ALA A 48 2.63 63.37 24.48
CA ALA A 48 1.82 63.57 23.29
C ALA A 48 1.46 65.05 23.08
N GLU A 49 1.11 65.78 24.15
CA GLU A 49 0.85 67.22 24.10
C GLU A 49 2.09 68.00 23.62
N MET A 50 3.27 67.69 24.16
CA MET A 50 4.53 68.32 23.72
C MET A 50 4.83 68.02 22.24
N LEU A 51 4.59 66.79 21.78
CA LEU A 51 4.77 66.41 20.38
C LEU A 51 3.81 67.17 19.46
N ILE A 52 2.54 67.31 19.88
CA ILE A 52 1.54 68.08 19.13
C ILE A 52 1.97 69.54 19.01
N GLU A 53 2.48 70.14 20.08
CA GLU A 53 2.91 71.53 20.07
C GLU A 53 4.15 71.74 19.21
N ASP A 54 5.14 70.84 19.28
CA ASP A 54 6.30 70.83 18.38
C ASP A 54 5.89 70.71 16.91
N HIS A 55 4.92 69.85 16.59
CA HIS A 55 4.40 69.74 15.22
C HIS A 55 3.67 71.00 14.74
N LYS A 56 2.90 71.66 15.60
CA LYS A 56 2.26 72.94 15.26
C LYS A 56 3.32 74.00 14.99
N GLN A 57 4.29 74.16 15.88
CA GLN A 57 5.38 75.11 15.71
C GLN A 57 6.13 74.85 14.39
N LYS A 58 6.51 73.60 14.11
CA LYS A 58 7.16 73.24 12.83
C LYS A 58 6.29 73.57 11.63
N THR A 59 4.98 73.35 11.72
CA THR A 59 4.05 73.69 10.63
C THR A 59 4.04 75.18 10.35
N GLU A 60 4.02 76.00 11.41
CA GLU A 60 4.09 77.47 11.30
C GLU A 60 5.43 77.94 10.74
N GLU A 61 6.53 77.35 11.20
CA GLU A 61 7.89 77.64 10.71
C GLU A 61 8.01 77.30 9.22
N TYR A 62 7.63 76.08 8.80
CA TYR A 62 7.68 75.66 7.40
C TYR A 62 6.74 76.48 6.51
N SER A 63 5.55 76.83 6.99
CA SER A 63 4.63 77.70 6.24
C SER A 63 5.21 79.10 6.04
N SER A 64 5.87 79.64 7.07
CA SER A 64 6.49 80.96 7.01
C SER A 64 7.72 80.98 6.10
N ASP A 65 8.55 79.94 6.18
CA ASP A 65 9.73 79.76 5.31
C ASP A 65 9.30 79.56 3.85
N GLY A 66 8.24 78.79 3.61
CA GLY A 66 7.63 78.63 2.29
C GLY A 66 7.13 79.96 1.70
N ALA A 67 6.43 80.77 2.51
CA ALA A 67 5.99 82.10 2.09
C ALA A 67 7.17 83.04 1.79
N HIS A 68 8.22 83.00 2.62
CA HIS A 68 9.44 83.77 2.41
C HIS A 68 10.14 83.39 1.10
N LEU A 69 10.31 82.09 0.82
CA LEU A 69 10.92 81.61 -0.42
C LEU A 69 10.10 82.01 -1.65
N GLN A 70 8.77 81.98 -1.56
CA GLN A 70 7.88 82.44 -2.62
C GLN A 70 8.08 83.94 -2.91
N GLU A 71 8.19 84.77 -1.88
CA GLU A 71 8.47 86.20 -2.03
C GLU A 71 9.83 86.45 -2.66
N VAL A 72 10.87 85.74 -2.21
CA VAL A 72 12.23 85.85 -2.77
C VAL A 72 12.25 85.48 -4.25
N LEU A 73 11.59 84.40 -4.66
CA LEU A 73 11.49 83.99 -6.07
C LEU A 73 10.79 85.05 -6.94
N LEU A 74 9.73 85.65 -6.40
CA LEU A 74 9.01 86.72 -7.08
C LEU A 74 9.88 87.97 -7.24
N GLN A 75 10.59 88.40 -6.19
CA GLN A 75 11.42 89.61 -6.23
C GLN A 75 12.70 89.43 -7.05
N ALA A 76 13.36 88.27 -6.96
CA ALA A 76 14.65 88.04 -7.61
C ALA A 76 14.54 87.65 -9.09
N VAL A 77 13.53 86.85 -9.45
CA VAL A 77 13.42 86.23 -10.79
C VAL A 77 12.07 86.55 -11.46
N GLY A 78 11.13 87.20 -10.77
CA GLY A 78 9.80 87.48 -11.31
C GLY A 78 8.94 86.22 -11.48
N LEU A 79 9.32 85.10 -10.85
CA LEU A 79 8.62 83.83 -10.99
C LEU A 79 7.42 83.77 -10.06
N GLN A 80 6.24 83.55 -10.63
CA GLN A 80 5.00 83.32 -9.90
C GLN A 80 4.33 82.04 -10.43
N ALA A 81 3.65 81.28 -9.57
CA ALA A 81 2.99 80.03 -9.96
C ALA A 81 2.03 80.19 -11.14
N GLY A 82 1.33 81.35 -11.24
CA GLY A 82 0.45 81.67 -12.36
C GLY A 82 1.15 82.15 -13.64
N GLY A 83 2.46 82.42 -13.58
CA GLY A 83 3.29 82.87 -14.71
C GLY A 83 4.02 81.73 -15.43
N LEU A 84 3.94 80.50 -14.92
CA LEU A 84 4.56 79.33 -15.51
C LEU A 84 3.66 78.68 -16.56
N SER A 85 4.27 78.13 -17.61
CA SER A 85 3.54 77.33 -18.59
C SER A 85 3.03 76.03 -17.94
N LYS A 86 1.86 75.54 -18.38
CA LYS A 86 1.29 74.29 -17.86
C LYS A 86 2.28 73.10 -17.87
N PRO A 87 3.03 72.84 -18.96
CA PRO A 87 4.03 71.76 -18.96
C PRO A 87 5.12 71.91 -17.88
N THR A 88 5.51 73.15 -17.56
CA THR A 88 6.50 73.42 -16.51
C THR A 88 5.94 73.10 -15.13
N VAL A 89 4.68 73.50 -14.88
CA VAL A 89 3.98 73.19 -13.62
C VAL A 89 3.82 71.69 -13.45
N ASP A 90 3.42 70.98 -14.51
CA ASP A 90 3.26 69.52 -14.48
C ASP A 90 4.59 68.81 -14.15
N LEU A 91 5.72 69.26 -14.74
CA LEU A 91 7.05 68.71 -14.43
C LEU A 91 7.50 68.95 -12.99
N LEU A 92 7.22 70.15 -12.44
CA LEU A 92 7.55 70.48 -11.06
C LEU A 92 6.70 69.67 -10.06
N SER A 93 5.42 69.47 -10.37
CA SER A 93 4.52 68.60 -9.57
C SER A 93 5.02 67.16 -9.56
N VAL A 94 5.42 66.59 -10.70
CA VAL A 94 6.01 65.24 -10.73
C VAL A 94 7.30 65.19 -9.92
N LEU A 95 8.15 66.23 -9.99
CA LEU A 95 9.37 66.28 -9.19
C LEU A 95 9.04 66.32 -7.69
N GLU A 96 8.14 67.19 -7.26
CA GLU A 96 7.66 67.26 -5.87
C GLU A 96 7.11 65.91 -5.39
N GLU A 97 6.18 65.32 -6.13
CA GLU A 97 5.56 64.03 -5.80
C GLU A 97 6.62 62.92 -5.69
N THR A 98 7.60 62.88 -6.61
CA THR A 98 8.69 61.90 -6.53
C THR A 98 9.60 62.13 -5.34
N ALA A 99 9.89 63.37 -4.95
CA ALA A 99 10.60 63.67 -3.69
C ALA A 99 9.82 63.21 -2.47
N GLU A 100 8.51 63.43 -2.43
CA GLU A 100 7.65 63.02 -1.33
C GLU A 100 7.61 61.48 -1.19
N VAL A 101 7.40 60.78 -2.30
CA VAL A 101 7.37 59.30 -2.34
C VAL A 101 8.72 58.71 -1.91
N LEU A 102 9.82 59.29 -2.39
CA LEU A 102 11.18 58.88 -2.01
C LEU A 102 11.59 59.40 -0.63
N LYS A 103 10.76 60.23 0.02
CA LYS A 103 11.01 60.87 1.32
C LYS A 103 12.34 61.61 1.37
N LEU A 104 12.60 62.42 0.33
CA LEU A 104 13.83 63.19 0.20
C LEU A 104 13.83 64.40 1.13
N ARG A 105 15.04 64.82 1.53
CA ARG A 105 15.25 66.03 2.33
C ARG A 105 15.12 67.30 1.48
N ASP A 106 15.61 67.24 0.25
CA ASP A 106 15.62 68.36 -0.69
C ASP A 106 15.42 67.86 -2.12
N THR A 107 15.12 68.79 -3.03
CA THR A 107 14.98 68.53 -4.46
C THR A 107 16.31 68.55 -5.22
N SER A 108 17.44 68.42 -4.51
CA SER A 108 18.76 68.42 -5.13
C SER A 108 19.05 67.09 -5.81
N LEU A 109 19.85 67.13 -6.89
CA LEU A 109 20.31 65.92 -7.57
C LEU A 109 21.04 64.95 -6.63
N GLY A 110 21.72 65.48 -5.61
CA GLY A 110 22.44 64.71 -4.59
C GLY A 110 21.52 63.87 -3.69
N SER A 111 20.27 64.28 -3.51
CA SER A 111 19.25 63.50 -2.81
C SER A 111 18.54 62.49 -3.72
N TYR A 112 18.21 62.89 -4.95
CA TYR A 112 17.53 62.02 -5.91
C TYR A 112 18.36 60.82 -6.35
N MET A 113 19.62 61.05 -6.74
CA MET A 113 20.42 60.00 -7.36
C MET A 113 20.65 58.78 -6.44
N PRO A 114 21.03 58.94 -5.16
CA PRO A 114 21.15 57.81 -4.24
C PRO A 114 19.82 57.12 -3.98
N ALA A 115 18.72 57.87 -3.87
CA ALA A 115 17.40 57.29 -3.62
C ALA A 115 16.89 56.47 -4.81
N ILE A 116 17.04 56.98 -6.03
CA ILE A 116 16.70 56.25 -7.27
C ILE A 116 17.59 55.02 -7.42
N ASN A 117 18.90 55.13 -7.18
CA ASN A 117 19.81 53.99 -7.24
C ASN A 117 19.46 52.92 -6.20
N LYS A 118 19.11 53.32 -4.98
CA LYS A 118 18.64 52.42 -3.93
C LYS A 118 17.37 51.70 -4.38
N LEU A 119 16.36 52.44 -4.83
CA LEU A 119 15.11 51.85 -5.31
C LEU A 119 15.35 50.88 -6.48
N THR A 120 16.22 51.25 -7.41
CA THR A 120 16.59 50.40 -8.56
C THR A 120 17.24 49.09 -8.09
N ASN A 121 18.15 49.16 -7.11
CA ASN A 121 18.76 47.97 -6.52
C ASN A 121 17.73 47.13 -5.75
N ASP A 122 16.86 47.74 -4.97
CA ASP A 122 15.81 47.06 -4.21
C ASP A 122 14.85 46.31 -5.16
N VAL A 123 14.46 46.94 -6.28
CA VAL A 123 13.67 46.30 -7.34
C VAL A 123 14.42 45.12 -7.95
N LEU A 124 15.70 45.28 -8.29
CA LEU A 124 16.50 44.21 -8.87
C LEU A 124 16.63 43.00 -7.92
N GLU A 125 16.85 43.24 -6.63
CA GLU A 125 16.92 42.17 -5.62
C GLU A 125 15.56 41.49 -5.39
N ALA A 126 14.47 42.28 -5.37
CA ALA A 126 13.11 41.73 -5.32
C ALA A 126 12.81 40.83 -6.54
N GLU A 127 13.18 41.26 -7.75
CA GLU A 127 13.01 40.43 -8.96
C GLU A 127 13.85 39.15 -8.93
N LYS A 128 15.10 39.22 -8.44
CA LYS A 128 15.95 38.03 -8.29
C LYS A 128 15.34 37.02 -7.31
N THR A 129 14.85 37.51 -6.18
CA THR A 129 14.22 36.66 -5.16
C THR A 129 12.91 36.07 -5.65
N ASP A 130 12.06 36.85 -6.34
CA ASP A 130 10.84 36.35 -6.98
C ASP A 130 11.13 35.24 -7.99
N ARG A 131 12.09 35.45 -8.91
CA ARG A 131 12.51 34.42 -9.87
C ARG A 131 13.01 33.14 -9.18
N ARG A 132 13.73 33.26 -8.06
CA ARG A 132 14.17 32.09 -7.27
C ARG A 132 12.97 31.35 -6.67
N LEU A 133 12.07 32.07 -6.01
CA LEU A 133 10.88 31.50 -5.38
C LEU A 133 9.97 30.83 -6.41
N GLN A 134 9.78 31.42 -7.59
CA GLN A 134 9.01 30.82 -8.68
C GLN A 134 9.61 29.48 -9.13
N ARG A 135 10.94 29.37 -9.23
CA ARG A 135 11.60 28.10 -9.56
C ARG A 135 11.39 27.06 -8.46
N GLU A 136 11.59 27.43 -7.20
CA GLU A 136 11.37 26.55 -6.05
C GLU A 136 9.92 26.06 -5.99
N LEU A 137 8.95 26.96 -6.15
CA LEU A 137 7.53 26.65 -6.20
C LEU A 137 7.22 25.68 -7.34
N SER A 138 7.78 25.89 -8.53
CA SER A 138 7.62 24.98 -9.66
C SER A 138 8.20 23.59 -9.37
N ALA A 139 9.33 23.51 -8.68
CA ALA A 139 9.98 22.26 -8.32
C ALA A 139 9.17 21.49 -7.26
N VAL A 140 8.68 22.19 -6.23
CA VAL A 140 7.80 21.61 -5.20
C VAL A 140 6.49 21.13 -5.83
N ARG A 141 5.91 21.90 -6.76
CA ARG A 141 4.69 21.50 -7.48
C ARG A 141 4.89 20.21 -8.28
N LYS A 142 6.01 20.09 -9.01
CA LYS A 142 6.36 18.85 -9.75
C LYS A 142 6.52 17.66 -8.80
N LYS A 143 7.22 17.83 -7.68
CA LYS A 143 7.38 16.78 -6.65
C LYS A 143 6.02 16.37 -6.08
N MET A 144 5.18 17.33 -5.70
CA MET A 144 3.84 17.08 -5.17
C MET A 144 3.00 16.25 -6.14
N THR A 145 2.96 16.63 -7.43
CA THR A 145 2.24 15.85 -8.45
C THR A 145 2.75 14.41 -8.55
N ALA A 146 4.08 14.22 -8.56
CA ALA A 146 4.67 12.88 -8.58
C ALA A 146 4.30 12.05 -7.34
N THR A 147 4.36 12.66 -6.15
CA THR A 147 3.99 12.01 -4.88
C THR A 147 2.51 11.64 -4.84
N VAL A 148 1.61 12.49 -5.35
CA VAL A 148 0.18 12.20 -5.41
C VAL A 148 -0.11 11.03 -6.34
N VAL A 149 0.56 10.94 -7.49
CA VAL A 149 0.44 9.78 -8.39
C VAL A 149 0.94 8.51 -7.74
N LEU A 150 2.10 8.56 -7.05
CA LEU A 150 2.65 7.42 -6.34
C LEU A 150 1.73 6.94 -5.21
N ARG A 151 1.16 7.87 -4.44
CA ARG A 151 0.18 7.55 -3.38
C ARG A 151 -1.01 6.79 -3.95
N LYS A 152 -1.59 7.26 -5.05
CA LYS A 152 -2.73 6.59 -5.70
C LYS A 152 -2.36 5.16 -6.13
N LYS A 153 -1.17 4.97 -6.70
CA LYS A 153 -0.69 3.63 -7.07
C LYS A 153 -0.56 2.71 -5.85
N LEU A 154 0.00 3.22 -4.74
CA LEU A 154 0.12 2.45 -3.50
C LEU A 154 -1.25 2.08 -2.92
N GLU A 155 -2.23 2.98 -2.98
CA GLU A 155 -3.61 2.69 -2.58
C GLU A 155 -4.23 1.57 -3.43
N ASP A 156 -4.07 1.63 -4.75
CA ASP A 156 -4.55 0.59 -5.66
C ASP A 156 -3.88 -0.77 -5.39
N ASP A 157 -2.58 -0.78 -5.13
CA ASP A 157 -1.83 -2.01 -4.84
C ASP A 157 -2.19 -2.59 -3.46
N LEU A 158 -2.43 -1.75 -2.45
CA LEU A 158 -2.94 -2.19 -1.15
C LEU A 158 -4.31 -2.84 -1.25
N LEU A 159 -5.22 -2.30 -2.08
CA LEU A 159 -6.53 -2.89 -2.30
C LEU A 159 -6.42 -4.28 -2.94
N LYS A 160 -5.54 -4.44 -3.94
CA LYS A 160 -5.30 -5.75 -4.59
C LYS A 160 -4.72 -6.77 -3.60
N ILE A 161 -3.70 -6.38 -2.84
CA ILE A 161 -3.07 -7.26 -1.86
C ILE A 161 -4.07 -7.68 -0.79
N THR A 162 -4.88 -6.74 -0.30
CA THR A 162 -5.93 -7.03 0.69
C THR A 162 -6.92 -8.08 0.16
N HIS A 163 -7.33 -7.95 -1.11
CA HIS A 163 -8.22 -8.93 -1.73
C HIS A 163 -7.56 -10.31 -1.89
N ILE A 164 -6.32 -10.36 -2.39
CA ILE A 164 -5.55 -11.62 -2.50
C ILE A 164 -5.42 -12.29 -1.13
N GLN A 165 -5.07 -11.51 -0.10
CA GLN A 165 -4.91 -12.00 1.26
C GLN A 165 -6.21 -12.59 1.83
N GLN A 166 -7.36 -11.97 1.55
CA GLN A 166 -8.67 -12.52 1.95
C GLN A 166 -8.94 -13.88 1.30
N VAL A 167 -8.67 -14.01 0.00
CA VAL A 167 -8.85 -15.28 -0.73
C VAL A 167 -7.89 -16.34 -0.19
N GLU A 168 -6.61 -16.00 -0.03
CA GLU A 168 -5.61 -16.92 0.51
C GLU A 168 -5.95 -17.38 1.93
N ALA A 169 -6.43 -16.47 2.79
CA ALA A 169 -6.87 -16.81 4.13
C ALA A 169 -8.03 -17.82 4.13
N ALA A 170 -9.05 -17.58 3.31
CA ALA A 170 -10.17 -18.52 3.16
C ALA A 170 -9.72 -19.88 2.61
N THR A 171 -8.81 -19.89 1.63
CA THR A 171 -8.27 -21.13 1.06
C THR A 171 -7.40 -21.89 2.07
N ALA A 172 -6.64 -21.19 2.91
CA ALA A 172 -5.85 -21.78 3.97
C ALA A 172 -6.74 -22.40 5.05
N GLU A 173 -7.82 -21.72 5.42
CA GLU A 173 -8.82 -22.24 6.36
C GLU A 173 -9.49 -23.52 5.83
N GLU A 174 -9.91 -23.53 4.55
CA GLU A 174 -10.45 -24.72 3.89
C GLU A 174 -9.45 -25.89 3.93
N ARG A 175 -8.17 -25.63 3.63
CA ARG A 175 -7.10 -26.65 3.67
C ARG A 175 -6.89 -27.20 5.08
N LEU A 176 -6.97 -26.35 6.12
CA LEU A 176 -6.87 -26.79 7.51
C LEU A 176 -8.03 -27.72 7.87
N LEU A 177 -9.27 -27.35 7.52
CA LEU A 177 -10.44 -28.20 7.74
C LEU A 177 -10.32 -29.54 7.02
N ASN A 178 -9.86 -29.54 5.77
CA ASN A 178 -9.66 -30.76 5.00
C ASN A 178 -8.55 -31.65 5.60
N MET A 179 -7.45 -31.05 6.07
CA MET A 179 -6.39 -31.77 6.76
C MET A 179 -6.91 -32.46 8.03
N ASP A 180 -7.71 -31.75 8.84
CA ASP A 180 -8.30 -32.31 10.06
C ASP A 180 -9.29 -33.44 9.75
N PHE A 181 -10.09 -33.29 8.69
CA PHE A 181 -10.95 -34.36 8.19
C PHE A 181 -10.14 -35.61 7.79
N MET A 182 -9.08 -35.44 7.00
CA MET A 182 -8.23 -36.55 6.55
C MET A 182 -7.51 -37.23 7.72
N LYS A 183 -7.06 -36.46 8.71
CA LYS A 183 -6.46 -36.98 9.94
C LYS A 183 -7.46 -37.82 10.74
N ASN A 184 -8.69 -37.33 10.89
CA ASN A 184 -9.76 -38.09 11.54
C ASN A 184 -10.13 -39.36 10.77
N LYS A 185 -10.22 -39.28 9.44
CA LYS A 185 -10.52 -40.42 8.58
C LYS A 185 -9.44 -41.49 8.64
N SER A 186 -8.16 -41.09 8.63
CA SER A 186 -7.03 -41.99 8.80
C SER A 186 -7.13 -42.75 10.13
N ARG A 187 -7.38 -42.04 11.24
CA ARG A 187 -7.56 -42.65 12.57
C ARG A 187 -8.74 -43.65 12.61
N ASP A 188 -9.88 -43.31 12.01
CA ASP A 188 -11.04 -44.22 11.87
C ASP A 188 -10.66 -45.49 11.12
N LEU A 189 -9.98 -45.36 9.98
CA LEU A 189 -9.52 -46.51 9.18
C LEU A 189 -8.50 -47.37 9.94
N THR A 190 -7.54 -46.76 10.62
CA THR A 190 -6.59 -47.49 11.48
C THR A 190 -7.31 -48.28 12.56
N CYS A 191 -8.30 -47.68 13.23
CA CYS A 191 -9.11 -48.37 14.23
C CYS A 191 -9.88 -49.56 13.64
N ARG A 192 -10.53 -49.37 12.49
CA ARG A 192 -11.26 -50.45 11.79
C ARG A 192 -10.35 -51.58 11.36
N ASN A 193 -9.17 -51.27 10.82
CA ASN A 193 -8.17 -52.27 10.45
C ASN A 193 -7.70 -53.04 11.67
N LYS A 194 -7.44 -52.37 12.80
CA LYS A 194 -7.07 -53.04 14.05
C LYS A 194 -8.16 -54.01 14.52
N ILE A 195 -9.42 -53.59 14.53
CA ILE A 195 -10.56 -54.45 14.88
C ILE A 195 -10.70 -55.64 13.92
N ALA A 196 -10.51 -55.41 12.61
CA ALA A 196 -10.57 -56.48 11.62
C ALA A 196 -9.43 -57.48 11.80
N GLN A 197 -8.23 -57.01 12.11
CA GLN A 197 -7.06 -57.84 12.39
C GLN A 197 -7.28 -58.67 13.67
N GLU A 198 -7.71 -58.04 14.77
CA GLU A 198 -8.04 -58.74 16.02
C GLU A 198 -9.11 -59.82 15.79
N LYS A 199 -10.10 -59.56 14.92
CA LYS A 199 -11.09 -60.57 14.51
C LYS A 199 -10.48 -61.71 13.70
N LEU A 200 -9.56 -61.44 12.78
CA LEU A 200 -8.84 -62.47 12.03
C LEU A 200 -7.99 -63.34 12.96
N ASP A 201 -7.23 -62.70 13.85
CA ASP A 201 -6.36 -63.38 14.82
C ASP A 201 -7.19 -64.26 15.78
N SER A 202 -8.34 -63.76 16.26
CA SER A 202 -9.25 -64.52 17.14
C SER A 202 -9.83 -65.79 16.49
N ARG A 203 -9.89 -65.83 15.15
CA ARG A 203 -10.42 -66.98 14.40
C ARG A 203 -9.36 -68.06 14.15
N GLN A 204 -8.11 -67.86 14.59
CA GLN A 204 -6.99 -68.77 14.38
C GLN A 204 -6.93 -69.26 12.93
N MET A 205 -7.03 -68.33 11.97
CA MET A 205 -6.90 -68.69 10.54
C MET A 205 -5.54 -69.35 10.32
N GLU A 206 -5.54 -70.59 9.84
CA GLU A 206 -4.33 -71.23 9.37
C GLU A 206 -3.82 -70.54 8.11
N ASP A 207 -2.52 -70.26 8.03
CA ASP A 207 -1.87 -69.61 6.88
C ASP A 207 -2.13 -70.35 5.55
N SER A 208 -2.46 -71.65 5.65
CA SER A 208 -2.85 -72.54 4.54
C SER A 208 -4.12 -72.09 3.80
N LEU A 209 -5.01 -71.35 4.46
CA LEU A 209 -6.28 -70.85 3.93
C LEU A 209 -6.18 -69.44 3.35
N THR A 210 -4.98 -68.84 3.36
CA THR A 210 -4.74 -67.52 2.77
C THR A 210 -4.92 -67.59 1.25
N HIS A 211 -5.39 -66.49 0.63
CA HIS A 211 -5.54 -66.43 -0.84
C HIS A 211 -4.25 -66.86 -1.56
N GLN A 212 -3.09 -66.43 -1.09
CA GLN A 212 -1.80 -66.80 -1.65
C GLN A 212 -1.51 -68.31 -1.55
N ALA A 213 -1.80 -68.96 -0.43
CA ALA A 213 -1.63 -70.40 -0.27
C ALA A 213 -2.60 -71.20 -1.15
N THR A 214 -3.86 -70.74 -1.27
CA THR A 214 -4.85 -71.35 -2.16
C THR A 214 -4.48 -71.19 -3.64
N LEU A 215 -3.93 -70.04 -4.03
CA LEU A 215 -3.38 -69.79 -5.37
C LEU A 215 -2.24 -70.75 -5.67
N GLN A 216 -1.24 -70.83 -4.79
CA GLN A 216 -0.11 -71.75 -4.96
C GLN A 216 -0.54 -73.21 -5.04
N LEU A 217 -1.54 -73.63 -4.24
CA LEU A 217 -2.09 -74.98 -4.32
C LEU A 217 -2.82 -75.21 -5.65
N SER A 218 -3.59 -74.22 -6.11
CA SER A 218 -4.29 -74.29 -7.40
C SER A 218 -3.31 -74.38 -8.58
N GLU A 219 -2.22 -73.62 -8.54
CA GLU A 219 -1.13 -73.65 -9.52
C GLU A 219 -0.44 -75.02 -9.50
N LYS A 220 -0.16 -75.58 -8.32
CA LYS A 220 0.38 -76.95 -8.20
C LYS A 220 -0.57 -78.01 -8.76
N ILE A 221 -1.87 -77.89 -8.49
CA ILE A 221 -2.87 -78.81 -9.04
C ILE A 221 -2.94 -78.68 -10.57
N ALA A 222 -2.87 -77.47 -11.11
CA ALA A 222 -2.85 -77.23 -12.55
C ALA A 222 -1.60 -77.85 -13.20
N ALA A 223 -0.42 -77.63 -12.61
CA ALA A 223 0.83 -78.25 -13.07
C ALA A 223 0.76 -79.79 -13.03
N LEU A 224 0.30 -80.36 -11.91
CA LEU A 224 0.11 -81.81 -11.78
C LEU A 224 -0.89 -82.36 -12.80
N LYS A 225 -1.97 -81.62 -13.12
CA LYS A 225 -2.93 -81.99 -14.17
C LYS A 225 -2.29 -81.97 -15.56
N GLU A 226 -1.46 -80.98 -15.85
CA GLU A 226 -0.69 -80.95 -17.10
C GLU A 226 0.29 -82.12 -17.21
N GLU A 227 0.94 -82.52 -16.11
CA GLU A 227 1.83 -83.70 -16.09
C GLU A 227 1.07 -85.04 -16.18
N THR A 228 -0.12 -85.15 -15.58
CA THR A 228 -0.91 -86.39 -15.63
C THR A 228 -1.61 -86.58 -16.98
N LEU A 229 -1.88 -85.53 -17.76
CA LEU A 229 -2.47 -85.63 -19.09
C LEU A 229 -1.67 -86.54 -20.06
N PRO A 230 -0.36 -86.35 -20.30
CA PRO A 230 0.42 -87.21 -21.16
C PRO A 230 0.65 -88.61 -20.57
N LEU A 231 0.75 -88.73 -19.24
CA LEU A 231 0.85 -90.03 -18.56
C LEU A 231 -0.43 -90.85 -18.72
N LYS A 232 -1.61 -90.21 -18.60
CA LYS A 232 -2.90 -90.86 -18.82
C LYS A 232 -3.07 -91.28 -20.28
N LYS A 233 -2.66 -90.46 -21.25
CA LYS A 233 -2.61 -90.85 -22.68
C LYS A 233 -1.69 -92.04 -22.95
N LYS A 234 -0.56 -92.14 -22.24
CA LYS A 234 0.34 -93.31 -22.33
C LYS A 234 -0.26 -94.57 -21.70
N LEU A 235 -1.10 -94.42 -20.68
CA LEU A 235 -1.75 -95.55 -19.99
C LEU A 235 -3.03 -96.00 -20.70
N GLU A 236 -3.67 -95.12 -21.47
CA GLU A 236 -4.94 -95.36 -22.18
C GLU A 236 -4.94 -96.66 -23.02
N PRO A 237 -3.91 -96.97 -23.85
CA PRO A 237 -3.85 -98.23 -24.60
C PRO A 237 -3.74 -99.50 -23.73
N TYR A 238 -3.31 -99.35 -22.46
CA TYR A 238 -3.19 -100.45 -21.51
C TYR A 238 -4.44 -100.63 -20.64
N SER A 239 -5.44 -99.76 -20.78
CA SER A 239 -6.64 -99.76 -19.92
C SER A 239 -7.54 -100.98 -20.16
N ASP A 240 -7.47 -101.57 -21.36
CA ASP A 240 -8.25 -102.76 -21.76
C ASP A 240 -7.58 -104.09 -21.36
N LEU A 241 -6.33 -104.02 -20.88
CA LEU A 241 -5.60 -105.19 -20.39
C LEU A 241 -6.06 -105.54 -18.97
N SER A 242 -6.18 -106.83 -18.69
CA SER A 242 -6.51 -107.28 -17.33
C SER A 242 -5.36 -106.95 -16.36
N PRO A 243 -5.65 -106.57 -15.10
CA PRO A 243 -4.62 -106.27 -14.10
C PRO A 243 -3.64 -107.42 -13.80
N SER A 244 -4.00 -108.68 -14.13
CA SER A 244 -3.10 -109.83 -13.96
C SER A 244 -2.17 -110.00 -15.18
N PRO A 245 -0.83 -110.07 -14.97
CA PRO A 245 0.15 -110.17 -16.07
C PRO A 245 0.01 -111.44 -16.92
N ALA A 246 -0.62 -112.48 -16.37
CA ALA A 246 -0.86 -113.74 -17.07
C ALA A 246 -2.02 -113.62 -18.07
N LEU A 247 -3.18 -113.07 -17.67
CA LEU A 247 -4.31 -112.88 -18.58
C LEU A 247 -4.03 -111.78 -19.63
N ALA A 248 -3.25 -110.76 -19.29
CA ALA A 248 -2.89 -109.71 -20.25
C ALA A 248 -2.08 -110.27 -21.42
N ARG A 249 -1.14 -111.21 -21.18
CA ARG A 249 -0.38 -111.88 -22.24
C ARG A 249 -1.26 -112.74 -23.13
N VAL A 250 -2.25 -113.43 -22.57
CA VAL A 250 -3.22 -114.22 -23.35
C VAL A 250 -4.02 -113.30 -24.26
N LYS A 251 -4.58 -112.21 -23.74
CA LYS A 251 -5.32 -111.23 -24.56
C LYS A 251 -4.47 -110.57 -25.66
N ILE A 252 -3.20 -110.28 -25.37
CA ILE A 252 -2.27 -109.73 -26.39
C ILE A 252 -2.04 -110.76 -27.51
N GLU A 253 -1.86 -112.04 -27.17
CA GLU A 253 -1.68 -113.10 -28.18
C GLU A 253 -2.96 -113.39 -28.97
N GLU A 254 -4.14 -113.32 -28.34
CA GLU A 254 -5.43 -113.41 -29.04
C GLU A 254 -5.60 -112.26 -30.04
N ALA A 255 -5.36 -111.01 -29.62
CA ALA A 255 -5.44 -109.84 -30.49
C ALA A 255 -4.41 -109.90 -31.64
N LYS A 256 -3.19 -110.41 -31.39
CA LYS A 256 -2.20 -110.64 -32.47
C LYS A 256 -2.68 -111.66 -33.48
N ARG A 257 -3.35 -112.73 -33.03
CA ARG A 257 -3.92 -113.73 -33.95
C ARG A 257 -5.07 -113.17 -34.77
N GLU A 258 -5.94 -112.37 -34.16
CA GLU A 258 -7.02 -111.68 -34.89
C GLU A 258 -6.47 -110.68 -35.91
N LEU A 259 -5.42 -109.92 -35.56
CA LEU A 259 -4.79 -108.97 -36.47
C LEU A 259 -4.08 -109.68 -37.62
N ALA A 260 -3.33 -110.75 -37.35
CA ALA A 260 -2.73 -111.57 -38.41
C ALA A 260 -3.78 -112.19 -39.34
N ALA A 261 -4.95 -112.56 -38.82
CA ALA A 261 -6.06 -113.05 -39.63
C ALA A 261 -6.68 -111.94 -40.50
N LEU A 262 -6.81 -110.71 -39.99
CA LEU A 262 -7.29 -109.55 -40.75
C LEU A 262 -6.28 -109.08 -41.80
N ASP A 263 -4.99 -109.05 -41.48
CA ASP A 263 -3.92 -108.73 -42.44
C ASP A 263 -3.88 -109.76 -43.56
N ALA A 264 -3.99 -111.06 -43.25
CA ALA A 264 -4.09 -112.10 -44.27
C ALA A 264 -5.35 -111.93 -45.16
N GLN A 265 -6.48 -111.49 -44.60
CA GLN A 265 -7.67 -111.15 -45.40
C GLN A 265 -7.48 -109.90 -46.26
N LEU A 266 -6.76 -108.90 -45.75
CA LEU A 266 -6.41 -107.69 -46.48
C LEU A 266 -5.46 -108.02 -47.64
N GLU A 267 -4.42 -108.79 -47.38
CA GLU A 267 -3.43 -109.26 -48.35
C GLU A 267 -4.09 -110.11 -49.43
N GLN A 268 -5.01 -110.99 -49.05
CA GLN A 268 -5.84 -111.74 -50.00
C GLN A 268 -6.72 -110.83 -50.87
N LYS A 269 -7.30 -109.75 -50.30
CA LYS A 269 -8.07 -108.76 -51.09
C LYS A 269 -7.18 -107.89 -51.98
N VAL A 270 -5.98 -107.53 -51.54
CA VAL A 270 -5.00 -106.76 -52.30
C VAL A 270 -4.43 -107.59 -53.46
N ASP A 271 -4.15 -108.88 -53.24
CA ASP A 271 -3.76 -109.83 -54.28
C ASP A 271 -4.89 -110.11 -55.27
N PHE A 272 -6.14 -110.12 -54.81
CA PHE A 272 -7.31 -110.16 -55.68
C PHE A 272 -7.43 -108.90 -56.56
N MET A 273 -7.08 -107.71 -56.05
CA MET A 273 -7.05 -106.48 -56.86
C MET A 273 -5.85 -106.42 -57.83
N ASN A 274 -4.69 -106.96 -57.46
CA ASN A 274 -3.49 -106.99 -58.30
C ASN A 274 -3.57 -108.03 -59.43
N THR A 275 -4.40 -109.06 -59.31
CA THR A 275 -4.68 -110.05 -60.38
C THR A 275 -5.75 -109.60 -61.38
N LEU A 276 -6.50 -108.53 -61.06
CA LEU A 276 -7.48 -107.87 -61.93
C LEU A 276 -6.89 -106.72 -62.78
N SER A 277 -5.62 -106.33 -62.57
CA SER A 277 -4.93 -105.26 -63.31
C SER A 277 -3.90 -105.77 -64.33
N ARG A 278 -4.17 -106.91 -64.98
CA ARG A 278 -3.39 -107.39 -66.13
C ARG A 278 -3.65 -106.54 -67.37
#